data_AF-A0A1C4VJA8-F1
#
_entry.id   AF-A0A1C4VJA8-F1
#
_cell.length_a   1.000
_cell.length_b   1.000
_cell.length_c   1.000
_cell.angle_alpha   90.00
_cell.angle_beta   90.00
_cell.angle_gamma   90.00
#
_symmetry.space_group_name_H-M   'P 1'
#
loop_
_entity.id
_entity.type
_entity.pdbx_description
1 polymer ?
#
loop_
_entity_poly.entity_id
_entity_poly.type
_entity_poly.pdbx_seq_one_letter_code
_entity_poly.pdbx_strand_id
1 'polypeptide(L)'
;MAAYAAGPRTPGGAAVALRRLAAALVALAWAMLGYGLFPLLSPPDRRAWDDLEAGGRLAVNLTVHLPYLALTLPVAVVVVLGLRRTPVPLAPLVVAVAVVALFGCWVTAQGLLFAAQPRLAASLITSLIADTAAAAALAAAWTTADRPTTTTR
;
A
#
# COMPACT_ATOMS: atom_id res chain seq x y z
N MET A 1 39.23 -29.19 0.89
CA MET A 1 38.35 -28.04 1.13
C MET A 1 37.34 -27.96 -0.01
N ALA A 2 36.15 -28.53 0.17
CA ALA A 2 35.08 -28.45 -0.82
C ALA A 2 34.16 -27.27 -0.45
N ALA A 3 34.13 -26.25 -1.29
CA ALA A 3 33.22 -25.12 -1.16
C ALA A 3 31.79 -25.63 -1.42
N TYR A 4 30.95 -25.61 -0.37
CA TYR A 4 29.53 -25.90 -0.48
C TYR A 4 28.87 -24.76 -1.24
N ALA A 5 28.64 -24.95 -2.54
CA ALA A 5 27.85 -24.03 -3.35
C ALA A 5 26.42 -24.06 -2.80
N ALA A 6 26.07 -23.06 -1.99
CA ALA A 6 24.70 -22.82 -1.56
C ALA A 6 23.88 -22.48 -2.81
N GLY A 7 23.24 -23.51 -3.37
CA GLY A 7 22.30 -23.35 -4.48
C GLY A 7 21.21 -22.33 -4.11
N PRO A 8 20.63 -21.62 -5.09
CA PRO A 8 19.66 -20.57 -4.85
C PRO A 8 18.51 -21.12 -3.99
N ARG A 9 18.35 -20.58 -2.78
CA ARG A 9 17.24 -20.91 -1.87
C ARG A 9 15.94 -20.52 -2.58
N THR A 10 15.24 -21.49 -3.15
CA THR A 10 13.91 -21.26 -3.70
C THR A 10 12.98 -20.96 -2.54
N PRO A 11 12.33 -19.78 -2.49
CA PRO A 11 11.40 -19.45 -1.42
C PRO A 11 10.28 -20.49 -1.41
N GLY A 12 9.96 -21.04 -0.22
CA GLY A 12 8.89 -22.02 -0.07
C GLY A 12 7.54 -21.47 -0.53
N GLY A 13 6.63 -22.35 -0.98
CA GLY A 13 5.33 -21.96 -1.52
C GLY A 13 4.49 -21.06 -0.60
N ALA A 14 4.63 -21.22 0.72
CA ALA A 14 3.99 -20.38 1.73
C ALA A 14 4.48 -18.91 1.70
N ALA A 15 5.79 -18.68 1.58
CA ALA A 15 6.36 -17.32 1.50
C ALA A 15 5.91 -16.60 0.21
N VAL A 16 5.80 -17.34 -0.90
CA VAL A 16 5.28 -16.80 -2.17
C VAL A 16 3.79 -16.44 -2.05
N ALA A 17 2.98 -17.27 -1.38
CA ALA A 17 1.57 -17.00 -1.15
C ALA A 17 1.37 -15.76 -0.25
N LEU A 18 2.13 -15.65 0.85
CA LEU A 18 2.09 -14.51 1.76
C LEU A 18 2.54 -13.21 1.10
N ARG A 19 3.58 -13.26 0.26
CA ARG A 19 4.00 -12.09 -0.55
C ARG A 19 2.90 -11.61 -1.48
N ARG A 20 2.19 -12.53 -2.15
CA ARG A 20 1.07 -12.19 -3.05
C ARG A 20 -0.10 -11.59 -2.28
N LEU A 21 -0.42 -12.16 -1.12
CA LEU A 21 -1.42 -11.62 -0.23
C LEU A 21 -1.07 -10.19 0.19
N ALA A 22 0.18 -9.95 0.61
CA ALA A 22 0.64 -8.60 0.94
C ALA A 22 0.51 -7.64 -0.25
N ALA A 23 0.90 -8.06 -1.47
CA ALA A 23 0.75 -7.25 -2.68
C ALA A 23 -0.73 -6.88 -2.95
N ALA A 24 -1.64 -7.84 -2.78
CA ALA A 24 -3.07 -7.61 -2.94
C ALA A 24 -3.64 -6.67 -1.87
N LEU A 25 -3.17 -6.78 -0.63
CA LEU A 25 -3.59 -5.90 0.47
C LEU A 25 -3.06 -4.48 0.30
N VAL A 26 -1.81 -4.29 -0.18
CA VAL A 26 -1.29 -2.96 -0.56
C VAL A 26 -2.14 -2.34 -1.66
N ALA A 27 -2.50 -3.12 -2.68
CA ALA A 27 -3.37 -2.65 -3.76
C ALA A 27 -4.76 -2.23 -3.23
N LEU A 28 -5.32 -3.03 -2.31
CA LEU A 28 -6.59 -2.72 -1.67
C LEU A 28 -6.51 -1.44 -0.83
N ALA A 29 -5.45 -1.28 -0.03
CA ALA A 29 -5.22 -0.08 0.77
C ALA A 29 -5.14 1.17 -0.12
N TRP A 30 -4.32 1.11 -1.17
CA TRP A 30 -4.18 2.21 -2.13
C TRP A 30 -5.49 2.55 -2.85
N ALA A 31 -6.26 1.53 -3.23
CA ALA A 31 -7.56 1.70 -3.88
C ALA A 31 -8.60 2.33 -2.93
N MET A 32 -8.63 1.93 -1.66
CA MET A 32 -9.53 2.52 -0.66
C MET A 32 -9.21 3.99 -0.40
N LEU A 33 -7.93 4.35 -0.32
CA LEU A 33 -7.52 5.77 -0.26
C LEU A 33 -8.03 6.55 -1.48
N GLY A 34 -7.84 6.02 -2.69
CA GLY A 34 -8.34 6.64 -3.92
C GLY A 34 -9.86 6.78 -3.96
N TYR A 35 -10.58 5.76 -3.50
CA TYR A 35 -12.05 5.78 -3.44
C TYR A 35 -12.57 6.90 -2.52
N GLY A 36 -11.92 7.10 -1.37
CA GLY A 36 -12.26 8.19 -0.45
C GLY A 36 -11.87 9.57 -0.98
N LEU A 37 -10.79 9.66 -1.75
CA LEU A 37 -10.23 10.92 -2.26
C LEU A 37 -10.98 11.47 -3.47
N PHE A 38 -11.31 10.64 -4.46
CA PHE A 38 -11.85 11.13 -5.72
C PHE A 38 -13.36 11.42 -5.63
N PRO A 39 -13.78 12.66 -5.92
CA PRO A 39 -15.19 13.07 -5.94
C PRO A 39 -16.08 12.22 -6.86
N LEU A 40 -15.47 11.64 -7.91
CA LEU A 40 -16.15 10.81 -8.89
C LEU A 40 -16.61 9.47 -8.30
N LEU A 41 -15.91 8.97 -7.27
CA LEU A 41 -16.16 7.69 -6.62
C LEU A 41 -16.90 7.88 -5.28
N SER A 42 -16.64 8.99 -4.59
CA SER A 42 -17.36 9.40 -3.39
C SER A 42 -17.69 10.89 -3.45
N PRO A 43 -18.94 11.28 -3.78
CA PRO A 43 -19.31 12.68 -3.94
C PRO A 43 -19.06 13.46 -2.64
N PRO A 44 -18.30 14.58 -2.69
CA PRO A 44 -18.11 15.45 -1.54
C PRO A 44 -19.41 16.16 -1.18
N ASP A 45 -19.48 16.64 0.06
CA ASP A 45 -20.56 17.55 0.42
C ASP A 45 -20.36 18.86 -0.35
N ARG A 46 -21.28 19.18 -1.26
CA ARG A 46 -21.15 20.29 -2.19
C ARG A 46 -21.03 21.63 -1.46
N ARG A 47 -21.70 21.78 -0.31
CA ARG A 47 -21.66 23.02 0.47
C ARG A 47 -20.27 23.27 1.06
N ALA A 48 -19.69 22.27 1.72
CA ALA A 48 -18.34 22.38 2.27
C ALA A 48 -17.25 22.45 1.19
N TRP A 49 -17.50 21.86 0.02
CA TRP A 49 -16.58 21.92 -1.12
C TRP A 49 -16.62 23.28 -1.85
N ASP A 50 -17.78 23.93 -1.89
CA ASP A 50 -17.92 25.28 -2.46
C ASP A 50 -17.47 26.37 -1.46
N ASP A 51 -17.53 26.10 -0.15
CA ASP A 51 -16.96 26.97 0.90
C ASP A 51 -15.42 26.97 0.92
N LEU A 52 -14.77 25.97 0.31
CA LEU A 52 -13.35 26.05 -0.01
C LEU A 52 -13.17 27.07 -1.15
N GLU A 53 -12.71 28.28 -0.80
CA GLU A 53 -12.27 29.29 -1.77
C GLU A 53 -11.41 28.66 -2.88
N ALA A 54 -11.37 29.26 -4.08
CA ALA A 54 -10.63 28.72 -5.22
C ALA A 54 -9.17 28.31 -4.90
N GLY A 55 -8.54 29.00 -3.94
CA GLY A 55 -7.21 28.65 -3.41
C GLY A 55 -7.17 27.35 -2.58
N GLY A 56 -8.19 27.06 -1.78
CA GLY A 56 -8.30 25.83 -0.99
C GLY A 56 -8.51 24.60 -1.88
N ARG A 57 -9.34 24.72 -2.92
CA ARG A 57 -9.52 23.65 -3.92
C ARG A 57 -8.24 23.38 -4.71
N LEU A 58 -7.51 24.44 -5.09
CA LEU A 58 -6.21 24.30 -5.77
C LEU A 58 -5.17 23.64 -4.84
N ALA A 59 -5.11 24.04 -3.58
CA ALA A 59 -4.21 23.47 -2.59
C ALA A 59 -4.46 21.95 -2.44
N VAL A 60 -5.70 21.52 -2.22
CA VAL A 60 -6.06 20.09 -2.11
C VAL A 60 -5.71 19.30 -3.37
N ASN A 61 -5.89 19.91 -4.55
CA ASN A 61 -5.56 19.24 -5.81
C ASN A 61 -4.04 19.05 -5.95
N LEU A 62 -3.24 20.05 -5.56
CA LEU A 62 -1.78 20.02 -5.62
C LEU A 62 -1.13 19.18 -4.52
N THR A 63 -1.66 19.20 -3.30
CA THR A 63 -1.03 18.57 -2.13
C THR A 63 -1.52 17.15 -1.86
N VAL A 64 -2.64 16.73 -2.45
CA VAL A 64 -3.23 15.41 -2.19
C VAL A 64 -3.53 14.64 -3.47
N HIS A 65 -4.26 15.22 -4.43
CA HIS A 65 -4.62 14.50 -5.66
C HIS A 65 -3.42 14.26 -6.57
N LEU A 66 -2.59 15.27 -6.79
CA LEU A 66 -1.43 15.17 -7.68
C LEU A 66 -0.38 14.18 -7.13
N PRO A 67 -0.02 14.18 -5.84
CA PRO A 67 0.87 13.18 -5.27
C PRO A 67 0.27 11.77 -5.31
N TYR A 68 -1.04 11.62 -5.06
CA TYR A 68 -1.70 10.32 -5.21
C TYR A 68 -1.57 9.78 -6.64
N LEU A 69 -1.83 10.61 -7.66
CA LEU A 69 -1.69 10.19 -9.05
C LEU A 69 -0.24 9.86 -9.42
N ALA A 70 0.72 10.67 -8.95
CA ALA A 70 2.14 10.43 -9.16
C ALA A 70 2.62 9.11 -8.51
N LEU A 71 2.10 8.78 -7.33
CA LEU A 71 2.44 7.55 -6.60
C LEU A 71 1.66 6.31 -7.08
N THR A 72 0.56 6.49 -7.81
CA THR A 72 -0.25 5.36 -8.30
C THR A 72 0.54 4.47 -9.26
N LEU A 73 1.30 5.06 -10.18
CA LEU A 73 2.13 4.30 -11.12
C LEU A 73 3.19 3.43 -10.41
N PRO A 74 4.06 3.97 -9.53
CA PRO A 74 5.05 3.15 -8.84
C PRO A 74 4.41 2.11 -7.91
N VAL A 75 3.33 2.43 -7.21
CA VAL A 75 2.60 1.46 -6.38
C VAL A 75 2.07 0.32 -7.24
N ALA A 76 1.46 0.61 -8.39
CA ALA A 76 0.97 -0.41 -9.31
C ALA A 76 2.10 -1.32 -9.84
N VAL A 77 3.26 -0.74 -10.19
CA VAL A 77 4.43 -1.52 -10.63
C VAL A 77 4.90 -2.47 -9.53
N VAL A 78 5.02 -2.00 -8.29
CA VAL A 78 5.43 -2.83 -7.16
C VAL A 78 4.43 -3.95 -6.88
N VAL A 79 3.13 -3.66 -6.90
CA VAL A 79 2.08 -4.66 -6.72
C VAL A 79 2.17 -5.74 -7.81
N VAL A 80 2.29 -5.34 -9.07
CA VAL A 80 2.42 -6.29 -10.19
C VAL A 80 3.67 -7.17 -10.03
N LEU A 81 4.80 -6.57 -9.63
CA LEU A 81 6.03 -7.33 -9.34
C LEU A 81 5.86 -8.29 -8.16
N GLY A 82 5.14 -7.90 -7.10
CA GLY A 82 4.84 -8.74 -5.94
C GLY A 82 3.95 -9.95 -6.27
N LEU A 83 3.04 -9.78 -7.23
CA LEU A 83 2.13 -10.84 -7.70
C LEU A 83 2.81 -11.88 -8.60
N ARG A 84 3.87 -11.48 -9.32
CA ARG A 84 4.63 -12.37 -10.21
C ARG A 84 5.31 -13.50 -9.43
N ARG A 85 5.54 -14.64 -10.11
CA ARG A 85 6.25 -15.80 -9.56
C ARG A 85 7.77 -15.62 -9.48
N THR A 86 8.30 -14.53 -10.03
CA THR A 86 9.74 -14.26 -10.04
C THR A 86 10.26 -14.00 -8.63
N PRO A 87 11.51 -14.39 -8.34
CA PRO A 87 12.19 -14.04 -7.09
C PRO A 87 12.54 -12.54 -7.12
N VAL A 88 11.55 -11.69 -6.87
CA VAL A 88 11.71 -10.25 -6.70
C VAL A 88 12.05 -9.99 -5.22
N PRO A 89 13.01 -9.09 -4.92
CA PRO A 89 13.28 -8.67 -3.54
C PRO A 89 12.00 -8.17 -2.86
N LEU A 90 11.86 -8.44 -1.55
CA LEU A 90 10.73 -7.96 -0.74
C LEU A 90 10.81 -6.45 -0.44
N ALA A 91 12.00 -5.86 -0.54
CA ALA A 91 12.27 -4.45 -0.29
C ALA A 91 11.30 -3.47 -0.99
N PRO A 92 11.03 -3.56 -2.32
CA PRO A 92 10.06 -2.69 -2.97
C PRO A 92 8.65 -2.77 -2.36
N LEU A 93 8.23 -3.94 -1.90
CA LEU A 93 6.90 -4.12 -1.30
C LEU A 93 6.82 -3.52 0.10
N VAL A 94 7.89 -3.61 0.88
CA VAL A 94 8.03 -2.92 2.17
C VAL A 94 8.00 -1.39 1.96
N VAL A 95 8.71 -0.90 0.95
CA VAL A 95 8.68 0.53 0.60
C VAL A 95 7.28 0.96 0.20
N ALA A 96 6.54 0.16 -0.58
CA ALA A 96 5.17 0.48 -0.95
C ALA A 96 4.23 0.57 0.26
N VAL A 97 4.31 -0.37 1.21
CA VAL A 97 3.57 -0.31 2.49
C VAL A 97 3.92 0.99 3.24
N ALA A 98 5.21 1.30 3.39
CA ALA A 98 5.63 2.52 4.07
C ALA A 98 5.13 3.80 3.38
N VAL A 99 5.13 3.83 2.04
CA VAL A 99 4.59 4.94 1.24
C VAL A 99 3.09 5.07 1.42
N VAL A 100 2.33 3.96 1.42
CA VAL A 100 0.88 3.98 1.65
C VAL A 100 0.57 4.50 3.06
N ALA A 101 1.27 4.00 4.09
CA ALA A 101 1.12 4.47 5.46
C ALA A 101 1.46 5.96 5.62
N LEU A 102 2.59 6.40 5.06
CA LEU A 102 3.02 7.79 5.11
C LEU A 102 2.03 8.71 4.38
N PHE A 103 1.52 8.27 3.23
CA PHE A 103 0.51 9.01 2.49
C PHE A 103 -0.81 9.09 3.26
N GLY A 104 -1.24 8.00 3.90
CA GLY A 104 -2.39 8.00 4.81
C GLY A 104 -2.20 9.01 5.95
N CYS A 105 -1.02 9.02 6.58
CA CYS A 105 -0.68 9.99 7.63
C CYS A 105 -0.70 11.43 7.11
N TRP A 106 -0.13 11.67 5.92
CA TRP A 106 -0.19 12.97 5.25
C TRP A 106 -1.63 13.44 5.01
N VAL A 107 -2.51 12.55 4.53
CA VAL A 107 -3.93 12.86 4.34
C VAL A 107 -4.61 13.17 5.69
N THR A 108 -4.30 12.44 6.77
CA THR A 108 -4.85 12.76 8.10
C THR A 108 -4.46 14.14 8.62
N ALA A 109 -3.28 14.64 8.24
CA ALA A 109 -2.83 15.98 8.61
C ALA A 109 -3.61 17.08 7.87
N GLN A 110 -4.27 16.78 6.75
CA GLN A 110 -5.09 17.72 5.97
C GLN A 110 -6.52 17.78 6.53
N GLY A 111 -6.68 18.25 7.78
CA GLY A 111 -7.97 18.27 8.50
C GLY A 111 -9.16 18.90 7.73
N LEU A 112 -8.89 19.83 6.80
CA LEU A 112 -9.88 20.46 5.93
C LEU A 112 -10.60 19.46 5.00
N LEU A 113 -9.93 18.38 4.58
CA LEU A 113 -10.53 17.36 3.72
C LEU A 113 -11.60 16.53 4.43
N PHE A 114 -11.44 16.28 5.73
CA PHE A 114 -12.41 15.50 6.50
C PHE A 114 -13.71 16.27 6.73
N ALA A 115 -13.63 17.60 6.84
CA ALA A 115 -14.81 18.45 6.92
C ALA A 115 -15.61 18.42 5.61
N ALA A 116 -14.94 18.35 4.46
CA ALA A 116 -15.59 18.32 3.15
C ALA A 116 -16.01 16.90 2.69
N GLN A 117 -15.34 15.85 3.17
CA GLN A 117 -15.57 14.45 2.77
C GLN A 117 -15.60 13.51 3.98
N PRO A 118 -16.75 13.31 4.66
CA PRO A 118 -16.85 12.41 5.81
C PRO A 118 -16.58 10.93 5.44
N ARG A 119 -16.82 10.53 4.18
CA ARG A 119 -16.49 9.20 3.67
C ARG A 119 -14.98 8.95 3.57
N LEU A 120 -14.16 10.00 3.49
CA LEU A 120 -12.70 9.88 3.48
C LEU A 120 -12.20 9.22 4.78
N ALA A 121 -12.81 9.51 5.92
CA ALA A 121 -12.45 8.89 7.20
C ALA A 121 -12.65 7.38 7.18
N ALA A 122 -13.81 6.90 6.71
CA ALA A 122 -14.10 5.47 6.62
C ALA A 122 -13.16 4.75 5.63
N SER A 123 -12.89 5.38 4.48
CA SER A 123 -11.95 4.88 3.47
C SER A 123 -10.50 4.84 3.99
N LEU A 124 -10.11 5.82 4.80
CA LEU A 124 -8.78 5.87 5.38
C LEU A 124 -8.60 4.80 6.47
N ILE A 125 -9.61 4.58 7.32
CA ILE A 125 -9.60 3.50 8.32
C ILE A 125 -9.48 2.14 7.62
N THR A 126 -10.29 1.89 6.58
CA THR A 126 -10.23 0.62 5.83
C THR A 126 -8.88 0.44 5.12
N SER A 127 -8.30 1.52 4.59
CA SER A 127 -6.94 1.50 4.05
C SER A 127 -5.89 1.14 5.11
N LEU A 128 -5.95 1.73 6.31
CA LEU A 128 -5.00 1.43 7.38
C LEU A 128 -5.10 -0.03 7.85
N ILE A 129 -6.31 -0.57 7.94
CA ILE A 129 -6.53 -1.99 8.26
C ILE A 129 -5.91 -2.89 7.18
N ALA A 130 -6.11 -2.55 5.91
CA ALA A 130 -5.53 -3.30 4.80
C ALA A 130 -3.99 -3.22 4.79
N ASP A 131 -3.42 -2.03 5.03
CA ASP A 131 -1.98 -1.81 5.03
C ASP A 131 -1.27 -2.50 6.22
N THR A 132 -1.87 -2.47 7.40
CA THR A 132 -1.37 -3.24 8.57
C THR A 132 -1.43 -4.74 8.35
N ALA A 133 -2.49 -5.26 7.72
CA ALA A 133 -2.56 -6.65 7.30
C ALA A 133 -1.49 -6.99 6.25
N ALA A 134 -1.19 -6.08 5.33
CA ALA A 134 -0.12 -6.26 4.34
C ALA A 134 1.26 -6.35 5.01
N ALA A 135 1.53 -5.49 5.99
CA ALA A 135 2.75 -5.52 6.78
C ALA A 135 2.89 -6.84 7.56
N ALA A 136 1.81 -7.33 8.17
CA ALA A 136 1.80 -8.62 8.87
C ALA A 136 2.06 -9.79 7.91
N ALA A 137 1.44 -9.79 6.72
CA ALA A 137 1.68 -10.80 5.69
C ALA A 137 3.13 -10.77 5.19
N LEU A 138 3.73 -9.59 5.04
CA LEU A 138 5.16 -9.45 4.73
C LEU A 138 6.05 -10.03 5.83
N ALA A 139 5.80 -9.68 7.10
CA ALA A 139 6.57 -10.21 8.23
C ALA A 139 6.48 -11.75 8.29
N ALA A 140 5.30 -12.31 8.04
CA ALA A 140 5.10 -13.76 7.93
C ALA A 140 5.87 -14.35 6.72
N ALA A 141 5.91 -13.67 5.58
CA ALA A 141 6.67 -14.11 4.41
C ALA A 141 8.19 -14.16 4.70
N TRP A 142 8.71 -13.16 5.43
CA TRP A 142 10.10 -13.13 5.88
C TRP A 142 10.44 -14.29 6.82
N THR A 143 9.65 -14.46 7.89
CA THR A 143 9.89 -15.54 8.89
C THR A 143 9.75 -16.95 8.31
N THR A 144 8.90 -17.14 7.29
CA THR A 144 8.74 -18.44 6.61
C THR A 144 9.82 -18.70 5.57
N ALA A 145 10.45 -17.66 5.01
CA ALA A 145 11.59 -17.80 4.11
C ALA A 145 12.88 -18.20 4.85
N ASP A 146 13.01 -17.85 6.12
CA ASP A 146 14.20 -18.13 6.96
C ASP A 146 14.23 -19.54 7.57
N ARG A 147 13.16 -20.34 7.45
CA ARG A 147 13.19 -21.72 7.97
C ARG A 147 14.14 -22.59 7.14
N PRO A 148 15.27 -23.06 7.70
CA PRO A 148 16.06 -24.07 7.01
C PRO A 148 15.20 -25.33 6.90
N THR A 149 15.11 -25.89 5.69
CA THR A 149 14.60 -27.23 5.49
C THR A 149 15.55 -28.19 6.22
N THR A 150 15.22 -28.52 7.46
CA THR A 150 15.90 -29.57 8.24
C THR A 150 15.68 -30.88 7.50
N THR A 151 16.58 -31.18 6.56
CA THR A 151 16.61 -32.47 5.89
C THR A 151 17.33 -33.39 6.87
N THR A 152 16.56 -34.01 7.77
CA THR A 152 17.03 -35.19 8.50
C THR A 152 17.35 -36.25 7.47
N ARG A 153 18.64 -36.57 7.31
CA ARG A 153 19.13 -37.69 6.52
C ARG A 153 19.77 -38.69 7.46
#